data_AF-A0A7J3MDF0-F1
#
_entry.id   AF-A0A7J3MDF0-F1
#
_cell.length_a   1.000
_cell.length_b   1.000
_cell.length_c   1.000
_cell.angle_alpha   90.00
_cell.angle_beta   90.00
_cell.angle_gamma   90.00
#
_symmetry.space_group_name_H-M   'P 1'
#
loop_
_entity.id
_entity.type
_entity.pdbx_description
1 polymer ?
#
loop_
_entity_poly.entity_id
_entity_poly.type
_entity_poly.pdbx_seq_one_letter_code
_entity_poly.pdbx_strand_id
1 'polypeptide(L)'
;MLIEPYYECVCSGGYGAQNLQRFNEFDELNLLYIGRLSKLRLPLCEIVKVLKYNLGLGKVKLTVVTFNRGLRFVEKEIREGSLTLKILNRRISKWEKCCLYNQSHFFLYLARGNVAMNPPITLIESVYHGVLPLVTPWVLGDLDIPSELVLRDLSDLPLKVKKITENLELIKDINHKLASSFKKFFDLKRYIRDLRYVLR
;
A
#
# COMPACT_ATOMS: atom_id res chain seq x y z
N MET A 1 -0.91 -7.52 24.52
CA MET A 1 -0.52 -6.10 24.37
C MET A 1 -0.62 -5.73 22.89
N LEU A 2 -1.75 -5.15 22.48
CA LEU A 2 -1.94 -4.66 21.11
C LEU A 2 -1.08 -3.41 20.92
N ILE A 3 -0.06 -3.48 20.07
CA ILE A 3 0.66 -2.30 19.59
C ILE A 3 0.06 -1.99 18.23
N GLU A 4 -0.96 -1.13 18.22
CA GLU A 4 -1.56 -0.56 17.03
C GLU A 4 -1.09 0.89 16.90
N PRO A 5 -0.48 1.29 15.77
CA PRO A 5 -0.35 2.68 15.44
C PRO A 5 -1.49 3.08 14.48
N TYR A 6 -2.71 3.21 14.99
CA TYR A 6 -3.79 3.92 14.29
C TYR A 6 -3.59 5.43 14.48
N TYR A 7 -2.62 5.99 13.78
CA TYR A 7 -2.38 7.43 13.83
C TYR A 7 -3.14 8.12 12.70
N GLU A 8 -3.94 9.14 13.03
CA GLU A 8 -4.55 10.08 12.07
C GLU A 8 -3.52 10.59 11.05
N CYS A 9 -3.84 10.57 9.77
CA CYS A 9 -3.09 11.31 8.75
C CYS A 9 -3.48 12.80 8.85
N VAL A 10 -2.49 13.68 8.87
CA VAL A 10 -2.68 15.15 9.03
C VAL A 10 -2.87 15.83 7.67
N CYS A 11 -3.12 15.04 6.64
CA CYS A 11 -3.09 15.45 5.24
C CYS A 11 -4.45 16.03 4.84
N SER A 12 -4.49 17.33 4.55
CA SER A 12 -5.65 18.03 3.97
C SER A 12 -5.82 17.77 2.46
N GLY A 13 -4.98 16.91 1.86
CA GLY A 13 -5.10 16.48 0.47
C GLY A 13 -6.28 15.52 0.34
N GLY A 14 -7.41 16.05 -0.12
CA GLY A 14 -8.63 15.28 -0.34
C GLY A 14 -8.44 14.13 -1.33
N TYR A 15 -9.34 13.18 -1.17
CA TYR A 15 -9.52 12.01 -2.01
C TYR A 15 -9.56 12.36 -3.52
N GLY A 16 -8.68 11.76 -4.33
CA GLY A 16 -8.83 11.70 -5.79
C GLY A 16 -8.00 12.65 -6.66
N ALA A 17 -7.44 13.75 -6.15
CA ALA A 17 -6.71 14.72 -6.99
C ALA A 17 -5.21 14.41 -7.19
N GLN A 18 -4.58 13.63 -6.30
CA GLN A 18 -3.12 13.37 -6.33
C GLN A 18 -2.74 12.05 -7.03
N ASN A 19 -3.69 11.36 -7.66
CA ASN A 19 -3.51 9.96 -8.05
C ASN A 19 -2.86 9.81 -9.43
N LEU A 20 -3.16 10.70 -10.38
CA LEU A 20 -2.63 10.62 -11.75
C LEU A 20 -1.24 11.24 -11.90
N GLN A 21 -0.98 12.34 -11.19
CA GLN A 21 0.27 13.09 -11.33
C GLN A 21 1.52 12.24 -11.05
N ARG A 22 1.44 11.31 -10.08
CA ARG A 22 2.56 10.43 -9.75
C ARG A 22 2.88 9.39 -10.83
N PHE A 23 1.98 9.15 -11.78
CA PHE A 23 2.18 8.20 -12.88
C PHE A 23 2.45 8.86 -14.23
N ASN A 24 2.41 10.20 -14.33
CA ASN A 24 2.65 10.90 -15.59
C ASN A 24 4.13 10.84 -15.99
N GLU A 25 5.04 11.16 -15.06
CA GLU A 25 6.49 11.11 -15.27
C GLU A 25 7.16 10.76 -13.94
N PHE A 26 7.82 9.61 -13.87
CA PHE A 26 8.58 9.19 -12.70
C PHE A 26 9.89 8.50 -13.13
N ASP A 27 10.99 8.84 -12.44
CA ASP A 27 12.30 8.22 -12.69
C ASP A 27 12.48 6.88 -11.95
N GLU A 28 11.70 6.68 -10.89
CA GLU A 28 11.80 5.52 -9.99
C GLU A 28 10.42 5.08 -9.53
N LEU A 29 10.11 3.80 -9.76
CA LEU A 29 8.89 3.19 -9.28
C LEU A 29 8.98 2.86 -7.78
N ASN A 30 8.29 3.65 -6.98
CA ASN A 30 8.17 3.44 -5.53
C ASN A 30 7.06 2.46 -5.12
N LEU A 31 7.45 1.37 -4.46
CA LEU A 31 6.60 0.40 -3.77
C LEU A 31 6.73 0.57 -2.26
N LEU A 32 5.61 0.53 -1.53
CA LEU A 32 5.58 0.72 -0.08
C LEU A 32 4.92 -0.44 0.65
N TYR A 33 5.51 -0.85 1.77
CA TYR A 33 4.87 -1.71 2.76
C TYR A 33 4.99 -1.07 4.14
N ILE A 34 3.90 -1.08 4.90
CA ILE A 34 3.89 -0.67 6.31
C ILE A 34 3.22 -1.78 7.12
N GLY A 35 3.98 -2.44 7.98
CA GLY A 35 3.43 -3.52 8.80
C GLY A 35 4.50 -4.39 9.46
N ARG A 36 4.05 -5.53 10.00
CA ARG A 36 4.96 -6.52 10.62
C ARG A 36 5.67 -7.32 9.53
N LEU A 37 7.00 -7.43 9.62
CA LEU A 37 7.76 -8.32 8.74
C LEU A 37 7.56 -9.78 9.15
N SER A 38 6.87 -10.58 8.33
CA SER A 38 6.79 -12.03 8.46
C SER A 38 6.47 -12.67 7.11
N LYS A 39 6.84 -13.94 6.90
CA LYS A 39 6.56 -14.64 5.62
C LYS A 39 5.07 -14.65 5.24
N LEU A 40 4.18 -14.66 6.24
CA LEU A 40 2.72 -14.65 6.02
C LEU A 40 2.16 -13.26 5.67
N ARG A 41 2.88 -12.17 5.97
CA ARG A 41 2.40 -10.80 5.74
C ARG A 41 3.14 -10.09 4.60
N LEU A 42 4.45 -10.31 4.55
CA LEU A 42 5.34 -9.80 3.53
C LEU A 42 6.45 -10.84 3.30
N PRO A 43 6.31 -11.73 2.32
CA PRO A 43 7.37 -12.66 1.90
C PRO A 43 8.49 -11.89 1.18
N LEU A 44 9.24 -11.09 1.94
CA LEU A 44 10.19 -10.10 1.42
C LEU A 44 11.23 -10.69 0.48
N CYS A 45 11.78 -11.86 0.81
CA CYS A 45 12.77 -12.52 -0.04
C CYS A 45 12.20 -12.91 -1.42
N GLU A 46 10.95 -13.35 -1.47
CA GLU A 46 10.28 -13.72 -2.74
C GLU A 46 10.00 -12.47 -3.56
N ILE A 47 9.51 -11.40 -2.91
CA ILE A 47 9.26 -10.11 -3.57
C ILE A 47 10.56 -9.53 -4.15
N VAL A 48 11.64 -9.53 -3.37
CA VAL A 48 12.95 -9.03 -3.84
C VAL A 48 13.45 -9.88 -5.01
N LYS A 49 13.31 -11.20 -4.97
CA LYS A 49 13.66 -12.07 -6.10
C LYS A 49 12.86 -11.72 -7.35
N VAL A 50 11.54 -11.62 -7.24
CA VAL A 50 10.65 -11.31 -8.37
C VAL A 50 10.93 -9.92 -8.94
N LEU A 51 11.17 -8.92 -8.09
CA LEU A 51 11.51 -7.56 -8.50
C LEU A 51 12.94 -7.45 -9.03
N LYS A 52 13.86 -8.36 -8.72
CA LYS A 52 15.22 -8.34 -9.27
C LYS A 52 15.26 -8.75 -10.74
N TYR A 53 14.34 -9.62 -11.16
CA TYR A 53 14.21 -10.08 -12.56
C TYR A 53 13.17 -9.25 -13.35
N ASN A 54 12.95 -8.01 -12.94
CA ASN A 54 11.91 -7.06 -13.40
C ASN A 54 12.05 -6.55 -14.85
N LEU A 55 12.02 -7.44 -15.84
CA LEU A 55 12.15 -7.09 -17.26
C LEU A 55 11.19 -5.95 -17.68
N GLY A 56 11.72 -4.73 -17.73
CA GLY A 56 11.04 -3.53 -18.23
C GLY A 56 10.38 -2.61 -17.20
N LEU A 57 10.63 -2.74 -15.89
CA LEU A 57 10.10 -1.79 -14.88
C LEU A 57 10.98 -0.55 -14.64
N GLY A 58 12.17 -0.48 -15.21
CA GLY A 58 13.13 0.58 -14.90
C GLY A 58 13.67 0.50 -13.46
N LYS A 59 13.93 1.64 -12.83
CA LYS A 59 14.38 1.71 -11.43
C LYS A 59 13.18 1.47 -10.50
N VAL A 60 13.35 0.57 -9.53
CA VAL A 60 12.32 0.21 -8.56
C VAL A 60 12.86 0.41 -7.16
N LYS A 61 12.10 1.08 -6.30
CA LYS A 61 12.39 1.21 -4.88
C LYS A 61 11.30 0.59 -4.03
N LEU A 62 11.66 -0.44 -3.28
CA LEU A 62 10.81 -1.06 -2.27
C LEU A 62 11.16 -0.48 -0.90
N THR A 63 10.23 0.27 -0.31
CA THR A 63 10.35 0.78 1.06
C THR A 63 9.51 -0.07 2.01
N VAL A 64 10.14 -0.66 3.02
CA VAL A 64 9.53 -1.53 4.03
C VAL A 64 9.63 -0.84 5.39
N VAL A 65 8.50 -0.41 5.92
CA VAL A 65 8.41 0.09 7.30
C VAL A 65 7.93 -1.03 8.21
N THR A 66 8.75 -1.34 9.21
CA THR A 66 8.48 -2.40 10.19
C THR A 66 8.99 -2.00 11.56
N PHE A 67 8.55 -2.74 12.59
CA PHE A 67 9.15 -2.68 13.91
C PHE A 67 9.40 -4.11 14.39
N ASN A 68 10.65 -4.58 14.21
CA ASN A 68 11.09 -5.91 14.56
C ASN A 68 12.34 -5.82 15.45
N ARG A 69 12.20 -6.24 16.71
CA ARG A 69 13.30 -6.25 17.70
C ARG A 69 14.44 -7.20 17.33
N GLY A 70 14.21 -8.17 16.45
CA GLY A 70 15.24 -9.08 15.95
C GLY A 70 16.19 -8.45 14.92
N LEU A 71 15.83 -7.31 14.34
CA LEU A 71 16.70 -6.57 13.43
C LEU A 71 17.57 -5.60 14.24
N ARG A 72 18.90 -5.67 14.06
CA ARG A 72 19.88 -4.87 14.81
C ARG A 72 20.17 -3.49 14.24
N PHE A 73 19.41 -3.06 13.23
CA PHE A 73 19.56 -1.75 12.59
C PHE A 73 18.25 -0.97 12.71
N VAL A 74 18.36 0.36 12.69
CA VAL A 74 17.22 1.29 12.67
C VAL A 74 16.77 1.53 11.23
N GLU A 75 17.72 1.70 10.32
CA GLU A 75 17.49 1.90 8.89
C GLU A 75 18.57 1.15 8.11
N LYS A 76 18.17 0.55 6.98
CA LYS A 76 19.12 -0.10 6.06
C LYS A 76 18.65 0.09 4.63
N GLU A 77 19.56 0.51 3.77
CA GLU A 77 19.35 0.57 2.33
C GLU A 77 20.28 -0.44 1.65
N ILE A 78 19.74 -1.19 0.69
CA ILE A 78 20.45 -2.19 -0.11
C ILE A 78 20.13 -1.89 -1.56
N ARG A 79 21.16 -1.74 -2.40
CA ARG A 79 21.00 -1.49 -3.83
C ARG A 79 21.56 -2.68 -4.61
N GLU A 80 20.79 -3.17 -5.56
CA GLU A 80 21.17 -4.26 -6.44
C GLU A 80 20.62 -4.01 -7.85
N GLY A 81 21.48 -3.58 -8.77
CA GLY A 81 21.08 -3.22 -10.13
C GLY A 81 20.06 -2.06 -10.13
N SER A 82 18.90 -2.30 -10.72
CA SER A 82 17.78 -1.34 -10.76
C SER A 82 16.89 -1.36 -9.51
N LEU A 83 17.15 -2.25 -8.55
CA LEU A 83 16.34 -2.40 -7.34
C LEU A 83 17.02 -1.75 -6.13
N THR A 84 16.29 -0.86 -5.46
CA THR A 84 16.63 -0.32 -4.14
C THR A 84 15.67 -0.87 -3.09
N LEU A 85 16.18 -1.56 -2.08
CA LEU A 85 15.42 -1.99 -0.90
C LEU A 85 15.78 -1.08 0.27
N LYS A 86 14.81 -0.32 0.77
CA LYS A 86 14.92 0.51 1.97
C LYS A 86 14.09 -0.09 3.10
N ILE A 87 14.71 -0.41 4.22
CA ILE A 87 14.04 -0.94 5.42
C ILE A 87 14.13 0.10 6.54
N LEU A 88 12.98 0.58 7.00
CA LEU A 88 12.83 1.42 8.18
C LEU A 88 12.34 0.55 9.34
N ASN A 89 13.24 0.18 10.26
CA ASN A 89 12.95 -0.65 11.42
C ASN A 89 12.71 0.22 12.68
N ARG A 90 11.74 1.12 12.60
CA ARG A 90 11.39 2.05 13.68
C ARG A 90 9.94 2.47 13.59
N ARG A 91 9.44 3.08 14.66
CA ARG A 91 8.22 3.87 14.60
C ARG A 91 8.47 5.10 13.71
N ILE A 92 7.53 5.38 12.84
CA ILE A 92 7.50 6.58 12.00
C ILE A 92 6.43 7.53 12.52
N SER A 93 6.69 8.82 12.40
CA SER A 93 5.72 9.87 12.74
C SER A 93 4.55 9.89 11.73
N LYS A 94 3.47 10.57 12.11
CA LYS A 94 2.33 10.83 11.22
C LYS A 94 2.80 11.47 9.90
N TRP A 95 3.62 12.51 10.00
CA TRP A 95 4.13 13.24 8.83
C TRP A 95 4.98 12.35 7.92
N GLU A 96 5.91 11.57 8.47
CA GLU A 96 6.71 10.63 7.67
C GLU A 96 5.85 9.59 6.95
N LYS A 97 4.81 9.07 7.61
CA LYS A 97 3.85 8.13 6.98
C LYS A 97 3.17 8.78 5.77
N CYS A 98 2.77 10.04 5.90
CA CYS A 98 2.14 10.80 4.82
C CYS A 98 3.11 11.02 3.64
N CYS A 99 4.36 11.40 3.94
CA CYS A 99 5.41 11.54 2.93
C CYS A 99 5.66 10.23 2.18
N LEU A 100 5.73 9.11 2.89
CA LEU A 100 5.91 7.80 2.29
C LEU A 100 4.77 7.45 1.34
N TYR A 101 3.51 7.62 1.75
CA TYR A 101 2.39 7.38 0.84
C TYR A 101 2.41 8.32 -0.36
N ASN A 102 2.69 9.62 -0.17
CA ASN A 102 2.71 10.60 -1.26
C ASN A 102 3.79 10.31 -2.30
N GLN A 103 4.91 9.73 -1.90
CA GLN A 103 6.01 9.34 -2.79
C GLN A 103 5.80 7.97 -3.46
N SER A 104 4.80 7.22 -3.03
CA SER A 104 4.60 5.82 -3.44
C SER A 104 3.58 5.70 -4.57
N HIS A 105 3.86 4.79 -5.51
CA HIS A 105 2.94 4.43 -6.59
C HIS A 105 2.02 3.30 -6.14
N PHE A 106 2.61 2.27 -5.54
CA PHE A 106 1.89 1.09 -5.07
C PHE A 106 2.11 0.83 -3.59
N PHE A 107 1.07 0.32 -2.94
CA PHE A 107 1.11 -0.15 -1.57
C PHE A 107 0.93 -1.67 -1.56
N LEU A 108 1.87 -2.40 -0.99
CA LEU A 108 1.82 -3.85 -0.92
C LEU A 108 1.04 -4.27 0.32
N TYR A 109 -0.08 -4.98 0.14
CA TYR A 109 -0.79 -5.65 1.22
C TYR A 109 -0.94 -7.14 0.91
N LEU A 110 0.10 -7.91 1.21
CA LEU A 110 0.26 -9.29 0.74
C LEU A 110 -0.02 -10.34 1.82
N ALA A 111 -0.86 -9.99 2.80
CA ALA A 111 -1.17 -10.89 3.90
C ALA A 111 -1.90 -12.16 3.42
N ARG A 112 -1.53 -13.31 4.00
CA ARG A 112 -2.19 -14.60 3.81
C ARG A 112 -2.81 -14.99 5.15
N GLY A 113 -4.14 -14.94 5.24
CA GLY A 113 -4.90 -15.31 6.45
C GLY A 113 -5.45 -14.13 7.26
N ASN A 114 -5.75 -14.39 8.54
CA ASN A 114 -6.52 -13.48 9.39
C ASN A 114 -5.91 -12.08 9.54
N VAL A 115 -6.70 -11.09 9.17
CA VAL A 115 -6.45 -9.67 9.44
C VAL A 115 -7.16 -9.27 10.74
N ALA A 116 -6.56 -8.37 11.51
CA ALA A 116 -7.17 -7.89 12.75
C ALA A 116 -8.40 -7.01 12.51
N MET A 117 -8.47 -6.38 11.32
CA MET A 117 -9.57 -5.57 10.85
C MET A 117 -9.75 -5.84 9.36
N ASN A 118 -10.99 -5.95 8.90
CA ASN A 118 -11.32 -6.07 7.49
C ASN A 118 -12.15 -4.86 7.02
N PRO A 119 -11.65 -4.03 6.10
CA PRO A 119 -10.28 -4.05 5.58
C PRO A 119 -9.25 -3.49 6.58
N PRO A 120 -7.97 -3.84 6.45
CA PRO A 120 -6.88 -3.31 7.26
C PRO A 120 -6.74 -1.78 7.13
N ILE A 121 -6.36 -1.09 8.22
CA ILE A 121 -6.29 0.39 8.20
C ILE A 121 -5.29 0.90 7.16
N THR A 122 -4.14 0.22 7.01
CA THR A 122 -3.06 0.67 6.12
C THR A 122 -3.47 0.54 4.67
N LEU A 123 -4.39 -0.39 4.36
CA LEU A 123 -5.05 -0.49 3.07
C LEU A 123 -5.97 0.72 2.84
N ILE A 124 -6.83 1.06 3.80
CA ILE A 124 -7.70 2.25 3.74
C ILE A 124 -6.86 3.53 3.56
N GLU A 125 -5.80 3.68 4.34
CA GLU A 125 -4.88 4.82 4.26
C GLU A 125 -4.20 4.91 2.89
N SER A 126 -3.72 3.80 2.34
CA SER A 126 -3.09 3.82 1.01
C SER A 126 -4.02 4.38 -0.06
N VAL A 127 -5.30 3.96 -0.03
CA VAL A 127 -6.33 4.43 -0.96
C VAL A 127 -6.68 5.89 -0.70
N TYR A 128 -6.77 6.31 0.56
CA TYR A 128 -6.97 7.72 0.94
C TYR A 128 -5.90 8.62 0.33
N HIS A 129 -4.65 8.16 0.33
CA HIS A 129 -3.50 8.87 -0.24
C HIS A 129 -3.31 8.68 -1.76
N GLY A 130 -4.22 7.97 -2.43
CA GLY A 130 -4.11 7.74 -3.87
C GLY A 130 -3.03 6.76 -4.30
N VAL A 131 -2.49 5.98 -3.36
CA VAL A 131 -1.54 4.91 -3.64
C VAL A 131 -2.33 3.67 -4.05
N LEU A 132 -1.99 3.05 -5.17
CA LEU A 132 -2.71 1.88 -5.67
C LEU A 132 -2.35 0.65 -4.82
N PRO A 133 -3.31 0.02 -4.12
CA PRO A 133 -3.00 -1.13 -3.29
C PRO A 133 -2.88 -2.39 -4.15
N LEU A 134 -1.78 -3.13 -4.00
CA LEU A 134 -1.61 -4.47 -4.56
C LEU A 134 -1.86 -5.49 -3.46
N VAL A 135 -2.93 -6.26 -3.60
CA VAL A 135 -3.50 -7.08 -2.53
C VAL A 135 -3.55 -8.56 -2.90
N THR A 136 -3.60 -9.44 -1.92
CA THR A 136 -3.93 -10.85 -2.14
C THR A 136 -5.45 -11.08 -2.07
N PRO A 137 -5.99 -12.19 -2.61
CA PRO A 137 -7.41 -12.52 -2.51
C PRO A 137 -7.95 -12.61 -1.06
N TRP A 138 -7.07 -12.83 -0.08
CA TRP A 138 -7.43 -13.02 1.32
C TRP A 138 -8.04 -11.78 1.99
N VAL A 139 -7.87 -10.59 1.41
CA VAL A 139 -8.43 -9.34 1.95
C VAL A 139 -9.67 -8.84 1.20
N LEU A 140 -10.21 -9.63 0.28
CA LEU A 140 -11.36 -9.23 -0.55
C LEU A 140 -12.73 -9.39 0.14
N GLY A 141 -12.77 -9.84 1.40
CA GLY A 141 -14.04 -10.20 2.07
C GLY A 141 -15.10 -9.09 2.06
N ASP A 142 -14.73 -7.88 2.46
CA ASP A 142 -15.65 -6.73 2.56
C ASP A 142 -15.36 -5.65 1.50
N LEU A 143 -14.50 -5.96 0.53
CA LEU A 143 -13.97 -5.00 -0.42
C LEU A 143 -14.07 -5.50 -1.86
N ASP A 144 -14.70 -4.69 -2.70
CA ASP A 144 -14.59 -4.82 -4.15
C ASP A 144 -13.32 -4.10 -4.64
N ILE A 145 -12.23 -4.86 -4.79
CA ILE A 145 -10.96 -4.38 -5.32
C ILE A 145 -10.86 -4.75 -6.81
N PRO A 146 -10.49 -3.81 -7.71
CA PRO A 146 -10.24 -4.11 -9.11
C PRO A 146 -9.30 -5.30 -9.31
N SER A 147 -9.66 -6.22 -10.19
CA SER A 147 -8.92 -7.47 -10.42
C SER A 147 -7.44 -7.25 -10.81
N GLU A 148 -7.14 -6.11 -11.42
CA GLU A 148 -5.82 -5.65 -11.82
C GLU A 148 -4.90 -5.50 -10.60
N LEU A 149 -5.47 -5.09 -9.46
CA LEU A 149 -4.79 -4.89 -8.19
C LEU A 149 -4.69 -6.16 -7.32
N VAL A 150 -5.36 -7.25 -7.71
CA VAL A 150 -5.34 -8.51 -6.97
C VAL A 150 -4.23 -9.42 -7.50
N LEU A 151 -3.27 -9.75 -6.65
CA LEU A 151 -2.16 -10.67 -6.87
C LEU A 151 -2.52 -12.08 -6.37
N ARG A 152 -2.80 -12.98 -7.32
CA ARG A 152 -3.02 -14.40 -7.02
C ARG A 152 -1.70 -15.13 -6.76
N ASP A 153 -0.69 -14.81 -7.57
CA ASP A 153 0.70 -15.21 -7.37
C ASP A 153 1.59 -13.97 -7.23
N LEU A 154 2.68 -14.07 -6.44
CA LEU A 154 3.70 -13.04 -6.37
C LEU A 154 4.47 -12.90 -7.69
N SER A 155 4.57 -13.97 -8.48
CA SER A 155 5.18 -13.90 -9.82
C SER A 155 4.48 -12.91 -10.74
N ASP A 156 3.21 -12.62 -10.51
CA ASP A 156 2.42 -11.68 -11.31
C ASP A 156 2.74 -10.21 -11.00
N LEU A 157 3.44 -9.95 -9.89
CA LEU A 157 3.71 -8.60 -9.39
C LEU A 157 4.34 -7.69 -10.46
N PRO A 158 5.41 -8.08 -11.18
CA PRO A 158 6.05 -7.18 -12.14
C PRO A 158 5.15 -6.91 -13.34
N LEU A 159 4.43 -7.93 -13.83
CA LEU A 159 3.56 -7.80 -14.99
C LEU A 159 2.37 -6.88 -14.71
N LYS A 160 1.74 -7.02 -13.54
CA LYS A 160 0.63 -6.15 -13.12
C LYS A 160 1.08 -4.72 -12.91
N VAL A 161 2.19 -4.53 -12.20
CA VAL A 161 2.80 -3.21 -12.01
C VAL A 161 3.05 -2.54 -13.36
N LYS A 162 3.73 -3.24 -14.28
CA LYS A 162 4.06 -2.74 -15.62
C LYS A 162 2.80 -2.33 -16.40
N LYS A 163 1.82 -3.24 -16.47
CA LYS A 163 0.55 -3.01 -17.17
C LYS A 163 -0.17 -1.76 -16.65
N ILE A 164 -0.18 -1.55 -15.33
CA ILE A 164 -0.83 -0.40 -14.71
C ILE A 164 -0.04 0.88 -15.01
N THR A 165 1.28 0.86 -14.84
CA THR A 165 2.12 2.06 -15.04
C THR A 165 2.15 2.54 -16.48
N GLU A 166 1.98 1.64 -17.46
CA GLU A 166 1.98 1.98 -18.89
C GLU A 166 0.60 2.43 -19.42
N ASN A 167 -0.45 2.41 -18.58
CA ASN A 167 -1.82 2.69 -19.00
C ASN A 167 -2.54 3.67 -18.06
N LEU A 168 -2.47 4.96 -18.40
CA LEU A 168 -3.10 6.03 -17.63
C LEU A 168 -4.64 5.92 -17.57
N GLU A 169 -5.29 5.46 -18.64
CA GLU A 169 -6.75 5.25 -18.64
C GLU A 169 -7.14 4.12 -17.67
N LEU A 170 -6.36 3.03 -17.65
CA LEU A 170 -6.54 1.96 -16.67
C LEU A 170 -6.36 2.48 -15.23
N ILE A 171 -5.40 3.37 -14.98
CA ILE A 171 -5.22 4.00 -13.67
C ILE A 171 -6.45 4.84 -13.29
N LYS A 172 -7.04 5.60 -14.22
CA LYS A 172 -8.28 6.37 -13.98
C LYS A 172 -9.43 5.45 -13.58
N ASP A 173 -9.63 4.36 -14.33
CA ASP A 173 -10.68 3.39 -14.07
C ASP A 173 -10.50 2.69 -12.71
N ILE A 174 -9.27 2.26 -12.40
CA ILE A 174 -8.93 1.66 -11.10
C ILE A 174 -9.24 2.65 -9.97
N ASN A 175 -8.83 3.90 -10.11
CA ASN A 175 -9.08 4.93 -9.11
C ASN A 175 -10.57 5.19 -8.91
N HIS A 176 -11.35 5.24 -9.98
CA HIS A 176 -12.80 5.42 -9.89
C HIS A 176 -13.47 4.25 -9.13
N LYS A 177 -13.06 3.02 -9.42
CA LYS A 177 -13.56 1.83 -8.71
C LYS A 177 -13.17 1.83 -7.23
N LEU A 178 -11.89 2.06 -6.91
CA LEU A 178 -11.44 2.21 -5.52
C LEU A 178 -12.17 3.33 -4.80
N ALA A 179 -12.46 4.44 -5.50
CA ALA A 179 -13.23 5.54 -4.95
C ALA A 179 -14.62 5.12 -4.50
N SER A 180 -15.33 4.38 -5.35
CA SER A 180 -16.64 3.83 -5.03
C SER A 180 -16.56 2.86 -3.84
N SER A 181 -15.64 1.89 -3.89
CA SER A 181 -15.51 0.83 -2.89
C SER A 181 -15.16 1.36 -1.49
N PHE A 182 -14.30 2.37 -1.40
CA PHE A 182 -13.84 2.88 -0.11
C PHE A 182 -14.57 4.14 0.39
N LYS A 183 -15.45 4.76 -0.42
CA LYS A 183 -16.18 6.00 -0.07
C LYS A 183 -16.77 5.97 1.35
N LYS A 184 -17.34 4.84 1.73
CA LYS A 184 -17.99 4.59 3.03
C LYS A 184 -17.04 4.76 4.21
N PHE A 185 -15.76 4.41 4.08
CA PHE A 185 -14.76 4.56 5.16
C PHE A 185 -14.38 6.01 5.42
N PHE A 186 -14.62 6.90 4.44
CA PHE A 186 -14.30 8.32 4.53
C PHE A 186 -15.52 9.21 4.82
N ASP A 187 -16.72 8.62 4.94
CA ASP A 187 -17.94 9.35 5.25
C ASP A 187 -18.12 9.52 6.77
N LEU A 188 -17.55 10.60 7.29
CA LEU A 188 -17.64 10.96 8.70
C LEU A 188 -19.10 11.17 9.16
N LYS A 189 -19.96 11.74 8.30
CA LYS A 189 -21.37 12.00 8.66
C LYS A 189 -22.12 10.68 8.86
N ARG A 190 -21.90 9.71 7.97
CA ARG A 190 -22.42 8.35 8.12
C ARG A 190 -21.93 7.72 9.42
N TYR A 191 -20.62 7.77 9.68
CA TYR A 191 -20.05 7.19 10.90
C TYR A 191 -20.68 7.77 12.19
N ILE A 192 -20.80 9.10 12.28
CA ILE A 192 -21.42 9.77 13.43
C ILE A 192 -22.90 9.37 13.58
N ARG A 193 -23.64 9.27 12.46
CA ARG A 193 -25.04 8.85 12.47
C ARG A 193 -25.20 7.42 12.99
N ASP A 194 -24.40 6.50 12.46
CA ASP A 194 -24.48 5.08 12.82
C ASP A 194 -24.07 4.87 14.29
N LEU A 195 -23.06 5.60 14.77
CA LEU A 195 -22.65 5.59 16.18
C LEU A 195 -23.77 6.11 17.11
N ARG A 196 -24.46 7.19 16.73
CA ARG A 196 -25.61 7.72 17.47
C ARG A 196 -26.79 6.75 17.52
N TYR A 197 -26.95 5.91 16.50
CA TYR A 197 -28.01 4.91 16.47
C TYR A 197 -27.74 3.76 17.45
N VAL A 198 -26.49 3.32 17.56
CA VAL A 198 -26.08 2.23 18.47
C VAL A 198 -26.05 2.66 19.94
N LEU A 199 -25.77 3.93 20.22
CA LEU A 199 -25.70 4.47 21.59
C LEU A 199 -27.06 4.90 22.17
N ARG A 200 -28.15 4.64 21.46
CA ARG A 200 -29.53 4.83 21.93
C ARG A 200 -30.11 3.49 22.38
#